data_AF-A0A4Q2IYK8-F1
#
_entry.id   AF-A0A4Q2IYK8-F1
#
_cell.length_a   1.000
_cell.length_b   1.000
_cell.length_c   1.000
_cell.angle_alpha   90.00
_cell.angle_beta   90.00
_cell.angle_gamma   90.00
#
_symmetry.space_group_name_H-M   'P 1'
#
loop_
_entity.id
_entity.type
_entity.pdbx_description
1 polymer ?
#
loop_
_entity_poly.entity_id
_entity_poly.type
_entity_poly.pdbx_seq_one_letter_code
_entity_poly.pdbx_strand_id
1 'polypeptide(L)'
;MPYSIKIGVIQWVGHIYKIRRVKMFAKDLLSATLDAEAWHLQSEALRRSADVLWDKFTAELVLAAVEYKRTSDMALMDVAYEYLMSAKLLYGLALETGLKALIIKKFPDEIEIRITVNGHNIPIDAEVKSLGLSGGPSHNLLALAEKAGIFSEQFSKALVTGSDKEAFKDICRNLGEIVIWRGRYPAPIRSFTPLEYSKMLPSKILGHYMRDFLDPVMDTIKIFFQDQGHINDKT
;
A
#
# COMPACT_ATOMS: atom_id res chain seq x y z
N MET A 1 8.19 7.11 -51.11
CA MET A 1 9.43 7.64 -50.51
C MET A 1 9.68 6.92 -49.19
N PRO A 2 10.73 6.10 -49.05
CA PRO A 2 11.08 5.52 -47.76
C PRO A 2 11.96 6.49 -46.95
N TYR A 3 11.59 6.74 -45.70
CA TYR A 3 12.42 7.49 -44.74
C TYR A 3 13.41 6.53 -44.07
N SER A 4 14.69 6.92 -44.03
CA SER A 4 15.71 6.27 -43.20
C SER A 4 15.90 7.07 -41.92
N ILE A 5 15.84 6.41 -40.76
CA ILE A 5 16.18 7.01 -39.46
C ILE A 5 17.59 6.52 -39.10
N LYS A 6 18.55 7.45 -39.01
CA LYS A 6 19.89 7.18 -38.46
C LYS A 6 19.82 7.27 -36.94
N ILE A 7 20.02 6.15 -36.25
CA ILE A 7 20.20 6.12 -34.80
C ILE A 7 21.69 6.30 -34.52
N GLY A 8 22.05 7.41 -33.87
CA GLY A 8 23.41 7.66 -33.40
C GLY A 8 23.74 6.81 -32.18
N VAL A 9 24.88 6.13 -32.21
CA VAL A 9 25.41 5.37 -31.06
C VAL A 9 26.05 6.35 -30.08
N ILE A 10 25.46 6.51 -28.90
CA ILE A 10 26.06 7.23 -27.78
C ILE A 10 26.89 6.22 -26.97
N GLN A 11 28.20 6.43 -26.92
CA GLN A 11 29.14 5.61 -26.16
C GLN A 11 29.11 6.05 -24.68
N TRP A 12 28.43 5.27 -23.83
CA TRP A 12 28.40 5.50 -22.38
C TRP A 12 29.66 4.96 -21.71
N VAL A 13 30.47 5.83 -21.11
CA VAL A 13 31.57 5.45 -20.23
C VAL A 13 31.01 5.19 -18.83
N GLY A 14 30.47 4.00 -18.61
CA GLY A 14 29.88 3.60 -17.33
C GLY A 14 30.96 3.27 -16.28
N HIS A 15 31.07 4.08 -15.23
CA HIS A 15 31.67 3.62 -13.97
C HIS A 15 30.79 2.49 -13.41
N ILE A 16 31.34 1.28 -13.37
CA ILE A 16 30.65 0.11 -12.81
C ILE A 16 30.62 0.27 -11.29
N TYR A 17 29.57 0.90 -10.77
CA TYR A 17 29.23 0.76 -9.35
C TYR A 17 28.76 -0.67 -9.14
N LYS A 18 29.61 -1.48 -8.50
CA LYS A 18 29.26 -2.83 -8.08
C LYS A 18 28.26 -2.72 -6.93
N ILE A 19 26.98 -2.58 -7.26
CA ILE A 19 25.89 -2.59 -6.27
C ILE A 19 26.02 -3.92 -5.50
N ARG A 20 26.46 -3.85 -4.24
CA ARG A 20 26.45 -5.02 -3.35
C ARG A 20 24.98 -5.40 -3.15
N ARG A 21 24.52 -6.45 -3.85
CA ARG A 21 23.25 -7.09 -3.50
C ARG A 21 23.40 -7.61 -2.07
N VAL A 22 22.69 -7.00 -1.14
CA VAL A 22 22.54 -7.52 0.21
C VAL A 22 21.82 -8.85 0.07
N LYS A 23 22.55 -9.96 0.26
CA LYS A 23 21.93 -11.29 0.30
C LYS A 23 21.37 -11.47 1.72
N MET A 24 20.07 -11.67 1.81
CA MET A 24 19.42 -12.09 3.06
C MET A 24 19.52 -13.61 3.16
N PHE A 25 19.91 -14.14 4.32
CA PHE A 25 19.92 -15.59 4.52
C PHE A 25 18.50 -16.10 4.78
N ALA A 26 18.25 -17.39 4.50
CA ALA A 26 16.93 -18.01 4.68
C ALA A 26 16.39 -17.85 6.11
N LYS A 27 17.26 -17.95 7.12
CA LYS A 27 16.91 -17.75 8.53
C LYS A 27 16.47 -16.31 8.82
N ASP A 28 17.15 -15.34 8.22
CA ASP A 28 16.82 -13.92 8.39
C ASP A 28 15.46 -13.61 7.74
N LEU A 29 15.21 -14.16 6.55
CA LEU A 29 13.92 -14.02 5.87
C LEU A 29 12.78 -14.61 6.70
N LEU A 30 12.98 -15.81 7.28
CA LEU A 30 12.00 -16.44 8.17
C LEU A 30 11.68 -15.53 9.36
N SER A 31 12.71 -15.02 10.04
CA SER A 31 12.50 -14.11 11.17
C SER A 31 11.79 -12.81 10.76
N ALA A 32 12.21 -12.19 9.65
CA ALA A 32 11.63 -10.93 9.18
C ALA A 32 10.19 -11.10 8.65
N THR A 33 9.85 -12.25 8.09
CA THR A 33 8.50 -12.54 7.59
C THR A 33 7.50 -12.66 8.73
N LEU A 34 7.93 -13.21 9.87
CA LEU A 34 7.07 -13.45 11.03
C LEU A 34 7.12 -12.31 12.07
N ASP A 35 7.96 -11.30 11.84
CA ASP A 35 8.08 -10.14 12.72
C ASP A 35 6.97 -9.11 12.45
N ALA A 36 5.78 -9.35 13.03
CA ALA A 36 4.65 -8.44 12.86
C ALA A 36 4.95 -6.99 13.26
N GLU A 37 5.85 -6.74 14.22
CA GLU A 37 6.20 -5.39 14.66
C GLU A 37 7.02 -4.66 13.60
N ALA A 38 8.01 -5.33 12.99
CA ALA A 38 8.76 -4.76 11.88
C ALA A 38 7.84 -4.38 10.69
N TRP A 39 6.86 -5.23 10.38
CA TRP A 39 5.84 -4.92 9.36
C TRP A 39 5.01 -3.69 9.76
N HIS A 40 4.56 -3.60 11.01
CA HIS A 40 3.81 -2.44 11.48
C HIS A 40 4.64 -1.14 11.42
N LEU A 41 5.91 -1.17 11.84
CA LEU A 41 6.80 -0.02 11.75
C LEU A 41 7.02 0.44 10.31
N GLN A 42 7.14 -0.51 9.38
CA GLN A 42 7.23 -0.20 7.95
C GLN A 42 5.92 0.42 7.42
N SER A 43 4.76 -0.07 7.86
CA SER A 43 3.45 0.51 7.54
C SER A 43 3.37 1.98 7.99
N GLU A 44 3.79 2.29 9.21
CA GLU A 44 3.83 3.66 9.74
C GLU A 44 4.82 4.56 8.96
N ALA A 45 5.97 4.02 8.52
CA ALA A 45 6.92 4.76 7.70
C ALA A 45 6.35 5.12 6.31
N LEU A 46 5.62 4.18 5.70
CA LEU A 46 4.92 4.41 4.44
C LEU A 46 3.81 5.44 4.61
N ARG A 47 3.03 5.37 5.70
CA ARG A 47 1.98 6.35 6.01
C ARG A 47 2.55 7.76 6.15
N ARG A 48 3.62 7.95 6.94
CA ARG A 48 4.30 9.26 7.05
C ARG A 48 4.77 9.80 5.71
N SER A 49 5.25 8.93 4.82
CA SER A 49 5.67 9.33 3.47
C SER A 49 4.46 9.73 2.60
N ALA A 50 3.34 9.02 2.75
CA ALA A 50 2.07 9.38 2.10
C ALA A 50 1.54 10.73 2.58
N ASP A 51 1.63 11.02 3.88
CA ASP A 51 1.20 12.28 4.49
C ASP A 51 1.94 13.48 3.87
N VAL A 52 3.26 13.37 3.66
CA VAL A 52 4.05 14.43 3.01
C VAL A 52 3.56 14.71 1.58
N LEU A 53 3.21 13.67 0.82
CA LEU A 53 2.68 13.84 -0.55
C LEU A 53 1.26 14.38 -0.54
N TRP A 54 0.46 14.00 0.46
CA TRP A 54 -0.88 14.51 0.66
C TRP A 54 -0.88 16.02 0.97
N ASP A 55 0.03 16.47 1.81
CA ASP A 55 0.18 17.89 2.14
C ASP A 55 0.56 18.70 0.90
N LYS A 56 1.47 18.17 0.06
CA LYS A 56 1.81 18.75 -1.24
C LYS A 56 0.62 18.81 -2.18
N PHE A 57 -0.13 17.72 -2.31
CA PHE A 57 -1.38 17.69 -3.09
C PHE A 57 -2.35 18.78 -2.65
N THR A 58 -2.57 18.90 -1.34
CA THR A 58 -3.51 19.88 -0.78
C THR A 58 -3.07 21.31 -1.08
N ALA A 59 -1.78 21.61 -0.94
CA ALA A 59 -1.22 22.91 -1.27
C ALA A 59 -1.36 23.25 -2.76
N GLU A 60 -0.96 22.33 -3.65
CA GLU A 60 -1.04 22.54 -5.10
C GLU A 60 -2.49 22.64 -5.60
N LEU A 61 -3.41 21.88 -5.02
CA LEU A 61 -4.82 21.96 -5.40
C LEU A 61 -5.41 23.35 -5.12
N VAL A 62 -5.06 23.96 -3.99
CA VAL A 62 -5.51 25.32 -3.66
C VAL A 62 -4.96 26.32 -4.68
N LEU A 63 -3.68 26.22 -5.04
CA LEU A 63 -3.06 27.06 -6.07
C LEU A 63 -3.72 26.84 -7.44
N ALA A 64 -3.94 25.59 -7.83
CA ALA A 64 -4.61 25.22 -9.07
C ALA A 64 -6.02 25.79 -9.15
N ALA A 65 -6.80 25.75 -8.07
CA ALA A 65 -8.15 26.30 -8.03
C ALA A 65 -8.17 27.83 -8.23
N VAL A 66 -7.21 28.55 -7.63
CA VAL A 66 -7.05 30.00 -7.81
C VAL A 66 -6.65 30.33 -9.24
N GLU A 67 -5.68 29.61 -9.78
CA GLU A 67 -5.16 29.85 -11.13
C GLU A 67 -6.18 29.49 -12.21
N TYR A 68 -6.89 28.36 -12.08
CA TYR A 68 -7.96 27.96 -12.99
C TYR A 68 -9.05 29.04 -13.09
N LYS A 69 -9.42 29.67 -11.96
CA LYS A 69 -10.38 30.78 -11.97
C LYS A 69 -9.88 32.00 -12.74
N ARG A 70 -8.56 32.20 -12.81
CA ARG A 70 -7.92 33.35 -13.45
C ARG A 70 -7.66 33.13 -14.94
N THR A 71 -7.20 31.94 -15.32
CA THR A 71 -6.66 31.66 -16.66
C THR A 71 -7.34 30.50 -17.37
N SER A 72 -8.18 29.73 -16.69
CA SER A 72 -8.73 28.46 -17.17
C SER A 72 -7.66 27.41 -17.53
N ASP A 73 -6.43 27.56 -17.03
CA ASP A 73 -5.34 26.60 -17.20
C ASP A 73 -5.47 25.44 -16.19
N MET A 74 -5.22 24.22 -16.66
CA MET A 74 -5.30 22.98 -15.91
C MET A 74 -3.92 22.41 -15.52
N ALA A 75 -2.82 23.02 -15.96
CA ALA A 75 -1.47 22.49 -15.71
C ALA A 75 -1.15 22.25 -14.23
N LEU A 76 -1.54 23.17 -13.34
CA LEU A 76 -1.36 23.00 -11.89
C LEU A 76 -2.28 21.91 -11.30
N MET A 77 -3.45 21.68 -11.92
CA MET A 77 -4.34 20.61 -11.52
C MET A 77 -3.72 19.24 -11.81
N ASP A 78 -3.01 19.10 -12.93
CA ASP A 78 -2.29 17.87 -13.28
C ASP A 78 -1.18 17.58 -12.26
N VAL A 79 -0.41 18.59 -11.86
CA VAL A 79 0.62 18.46 -10.81
C VAL A 79 0.02 18.05 -9.47
N ALA A 80 -1.08 18.67 -9.06
CA ALA A 80 -1.79 18.28 -7.84
C ALA A 80 -2.24 16.81 -7.91
N TYR A 81 -2.76 16.39 -9.08
CA TYR A 81 -3.20 15.01 -9.30
C TYR A 81 -2.05 14.00 -9.24
N GLU A 82 -0.86 14.33 -9.74
CA GLU A 82 0.34 13.48 -9.62
C GLU A 82 0.72 13.23 -8.15
N TYR A 83 0.68 14.27 -7.31
CA TYR A 83 0.89 14.13 -5.87
C TYR A 83 -0.16 13.26 -5.22
N LEU A 84 -1.45 13.44 -5.57
CA LEU A 84 -2.53 12.61 -5.04
C LEU A 84 -2.35 11.14 -5.40
N MET A 85 -2.03 10.82 -6.65
CA MET A 85 -1.84 9.44 -7.09
C MET A 85 -0.66 8.77 -6.39
N SER A 86 0.42 9.52 -6.19
CA SER A 86 1.60 9.04 -5.46
C SER A 86 1.30 8.85 -3.96
N ALA A 87 0.57 9.78 -3.35
CA ALA A 87 0.11 9.66 -1.96
C ALA A 87 -0.78 8.42 -1.79
N LYS A 88 -1.75 8.20 -2.69
CA LYS A 88 -2.61 7.01 -2.67
C LYS A 88 -1.84 5.72 -2.82
N LEU A 89 -0.82 5.66 -3.69
CA LEU A 89 0.06 4.49 -3.78
C LEU A 89 0.70 4.19 -2.42
N LEU A 90 1.28 5.20 -1.76
CA LEU A 90 1.92 5.03 -0.47
C LEU A 90 0.92 4.67 0.65
N TYR A 91 -0.28 5.28 0.67
CA TYR A 91 -1.35 4.88 1.59
C TYR A 91 -1.82 3.45 1.36
N GLY A 92 -1.97 3.04 0.11
CA GLY A 92 -2.34 1.67 -0.25
C GLY A 92 -1.28 0.66 0.20
N LEU A 93 0.00 0.97 -0.01
CA LEU A 93 1.11 0.15 0.48
C LEU A 93 1.15 0.13 2.02
N ALA A 94 0.99 1.29 2.67
CA ALA A 94 0.93 1.38 4.12
C ALA A 94 -0.18 0.51 4.69
N LEU A 95 -1.39 0.59 4.13
CA LEU A 95 -2.52 -0.23 4.52
C LEU A 95 -2.23 -1.72 4.27
N GLU A 96 -1.72 -2.10 3.09
CA GLU A 96 -1.34 -3.48 2.79
C GLU A 96 -0.40 -4.05 3.86
N THR A 97 0.68 -3.32 4.16
CA THR A 97 1.69 -3.72 5.13
C THR A 97 1.11 -3.81 6.54
N GLY A 98 0.24 -2.87 6.93
CA GLY A 98 -0.42 -2.88 8.25
C GLY A 98 -1.41 -4.03 8.42
N LEU A 99 -2.20 -4.34 7.38
CA LEU A 99 -3.10 -5.49 7.38
C LEU A 99 -2.32 -6.80 7.46
N LYS A 100 -1.22 -6.91 6.72
CA LYS A 100 -0.31 -8.07 6.79
C LYS A 100 0.30 -8.22 8.17
N ALA A 101 0.73 -7.13 8.81
CA ALA A 101 1.21 -7.13 10.19
C ALA A 101 0.16 -7.71 11.15
N LEU A 102 -1.10 -7.26 11.05
CA LEU A 102 -2.20 -7.80 11.86
C LEU A 102 -2.40 -9.30 11.63
N ILE A 103 -2.34 -9.76 10.37
CA ILE A 103 -2.54 -11.17 10.04
C ILE A 103 -1.39 -12.02 10.58
N ILE A 104 -0.13 -11.60 10.41
CA ILE A 104 1.03 -12.29 10.98
C ILE A 104 0.89 -12.40 12.49
N LYS A 105 0.45 -11.33 13.17
CA LYS A 105 0.27 -11.31 14.62
C LYS A 105 -0.86 -12.23 15.09
N LYS A 106 -2.00 -12.24 14.40
CA LYS A 106 -3.22 -12.98 14.79
C LYS A 106 -3.20 -14.44 14.35
N PHE A 107 -2.62 -14.72 13.19
CA PHE A 107 -2.68 -16.02 12.50
C PHE A 107 -1.29 -16.43 11.97
N PRO A 108 -0.25 -16.51 12.83
CA PRO A 108 1.12 -16.82 12.37
C PRO A 108 1.21 -18.19 11.69
N ASP A 109 0.38 -19.15 12.10
CA ASP A 109 0.37 -20.51 11.55
C ASP A 109 -0.24 -20.60 10.14
N GLU A 110 -0.92 -19.55 9.68
CA GLU A 110 -1.48 -19.47 8.32
C GLU A 110 -0.51 -18.88 7.29
N ILE A 111 0.71 -18.52 7.71
CA ILE A 111 1.74 -17.97 6.81
C ILE A 111 2.51 -19.12 6.16
N GLU A 112 2.34 -19.31 4.84
CA GLU A 112 3.04 -20.36 4.11
C GLU A 112 4.41 -19.88 3.64
N ILE A 113 5.47 -20.48 4.20
CA ILE A 113 6.85 -20.25 3.78
C ILE A 113 7.42 -21.56 3.25
N ARG A 114 7.87 -21.54 1.98
CA ARG A 114 8.60 -22.66 1.40
C ARG A 114 10.07 -22.53 1.80
N ILE A 115 10.58 -23.50 2.54
CA ILE A 115 11.99 -23.57 2.92
C ILE A 115 12.66 -24.67 2.10
N THR A 116 13.76 -24.34 1.44
CA THR A 116 14.64 -25.34 0.81
C THR A 116 15.80 -25.63 1.75
N VAL A 117 15.99 -26.91 2.08
CA VAL A 117 17.08 -27.38 2.94
C VAL A 117 18.09 -28.19 2.14
N ASN A 118 19.35 -28.23 2.58
CA ASN A 118 20.35 -29.12 2.02
C ASN A 118 20.24 -30.55 2.61
N GLY A 119 21.12 -31.47 2.18
CA GLY A 119 21.19 -32.85 2.70
C GLY A 119 21.52 -33.00 4.20
N HIS A 120 21.78 -31.88 4.90
CA HIS A 120 22.02 -31.83 6.35
C HIS A 120 20.90 -31.07 7.09
N ASN A 121 19.73 -30.86 6.47
CA ASN A 121 18.61 -30.11 7.02
C ASN A 121 18.91 -28.64 7.36
N ILE A 122 19.93 -28.04 6.76
CA ILE A 122 20.24 -26.61 6.93
C ILE A 122 19.46 -25.81 5.88
N PRO A 123 18.67 -24.78 6.26
CA PRO A 123 18.00 -23.89 5.32
C PRO A 123 18.99 -23.17 4.42
N ILE A 124 18.85 -23.33 3.10
CA ILE A 124 19.69 -22.68 2.09
C ILE A 124 18.92 -21.61 1.30
N ASP A 125 17.60 -21.73 1.24
CA ASP A 125 16.71 -20.79 0.57
C ASP A 125 15.34 -20.78 1.26
N ALA A 126 14.65 -19.65 1.20
CA ALA A 126 13.31 -19.50 1.73
C ALA A 126 12.50 -18.56 0.84
N GLU A 127 11.24 -18.88 0.63
CA GLU A 127 10.32 -18.14 -0.23
C GLU A 127 8.96 -18.01 0.48
N VAL A 128 8.47 -16.78 0.63
CA VAL A 128 7.12 -16.54 1.15
C VAL A 128 6.12 -16.87 0.05
N LYS A 129 5.31 -17.92 0.24
CA LYS A 129 4.32 -18.37 -0.76
C LYS A 129 3.01 -17.62 -0.65
N SER A 130 2.52 -17.47 0.57
CA SER A 130 1.32 -16.71 0.85
C SER A 130 1.51 -15.94 2.15
N LEU A 131 0.97 -14.73 2.19
CA LEU A 131 0.94 -13.92 3.39
C LEU A 131 -0.47 -13.36 3.53
N GLY A 132 -1.28 -14.13 4.26
CA GLY A 132 -2.64 -13.78 4.68
C GLY A 132 -3.79 -14.16 3.75
N LEU A 133 -3.55 -14.56 2.50
CA LEU A 133 -4.59 -15.07 1.60
C LEU A 133 -4.08 -16.32 0.88
N SER A 134 -4.66 -17.49 1.17
CA SER A 134 -4.35 -18.73 0.45
C SER A 134 -5.04 -18.74 -0.91
N GLY A 135 -4.28 -18.91 -2.00
CA GLY A 135 -4.81 -19.12 -3.35
C GLY A 135 -5.38 -17.89 -4.08
N GLY A 136 -5.29 -16.69 -3.49
CA GLY A 136 -5.76 -15.43 -4.08
C GLY A 136 -4.64 -14.42 -4.40
N PRO A 137 -4.95 -13.29 -5.06
CA PRO A 137 -3.99 -12.21 -5.26
C PRO A 137 -3.53 -11.65 -3.92
N SER A 138 -2.23 -11.74 -3.62
CA SER A 138 -1.61 -11.29 -2.35
C SER A 138 -1.69 -9.79 -2.07
N HIS A 139 -2.25 -9.02 -3.01
CA HIS A 139 -2.41 -7.57 -2.97
C HIS A 139 -3.88 -7.12 -2.95
N ASN A 140 -4.84 -8.04 -2.77
CA ASN A 140 -6.24 -7.67 -2.62
C ASN A 140 -6.50 -7.09 -1.22
N LEU A 141 -6.45 -5.75 -1.12
CA LEU A 141 -6.63 -5.02 0.15
C LEU A 141 -7.96 -5.32 0.83
N LEU A 142 -9.06 -5.51 0.09
CA LEU A 142 -10.35 -5.83 0.68
C LEU A 142 -10.31 -7.20 1.37
N ALA A 143 -9.82 -8.22 0.67
CA ALA A 143 -9.69 -9.56 1.24
C ALA A 143 -8.70 -9.58 2.43
N LEU A 144 -7.61 -8.81 2.38
CA LEU A 144 -6.71 -8.63 3.51
C LEU A 144 -7.42 -7.95 4.70
N ALA A 145 -8.26 -6.93 4.46
CA ALA A 145 -9.00 -6.24 5.50
C ALA A 145 -10.04 -7.15 6.17
N GLU A 146 -10.72 -7.99 5.37
CA GLU A 146 -11.63 -9.01 5.87
C GLU A 146 -10.88 -10.02 6.75
N LYS A 147 -9.75 -10.57 6.26
CA LYS A 147 -8.94 -11.53 7.00
C LYS A 147 -8.34 -10.94 8.29
N ALA A 148 -7.86 -9.70 8.25
CA ALA A 148 -7.32 -8.99 9.41
C ALA A 148 -8.40 -8.66 10.46
N GLY A 149 -9.69 -8.81 10.10
CA GLY A 149 -10.82 -8.55 10.98
C GLY A 149 -11.17 -7.07 11.10
N ILE A 150 -10.87 -6.24 10.09
CA ILE A 150 -11.15 -4.80 10.11
C ILE A 150 -12.65 -4.49 10.25
N PHE A 151 -13.53 -5.39 9.81
CA PHE A 151 -14.98 -5.17 9.91
C PHE A 151 -15.61 -5.72 11.20
N SER A 152 -14.79 -6.25 12.11
CA SER A 152 -15.20 -6.80 13.41
C SER A 152 -15.43 -5.70 14.46
N GLU A 153 -15.90 -6.10 15.64
CA GLU A 153 -16.18 -5.21 16.78
C GLU A 153 -14.93 -4.43 17.24
N GLN A 154 -13.73 -5.01 17.08
CA GLN A 154 -12.46 -4.36 17.43
C GLN A 154 -12.27 -2.99 16.75
N PHE A 155 -12.83 -2.82 15.55
CA PHE A 155 -12.72 -1.61 14.75
C PHE A 155 -14.02 -0.79 14.73
N SER A 156 -14.99 -1.11 15.60
CA SER A 156 -16.28 -0.41 15.68
C SER A 156 -16.16 1.09 16.01
N LYS A 157 -15.08 1.50 16.67
CA LYS A 157 -14.79 2.93 16.92
C LYS A 157 -14.24 3.66 15.69
N ALA A 158 -13.56 2.95 14.79
CA ALA A 158 -13.02 3.49 13.55
C ALA A 158 -14.06 3.50 12.43
N LEU A 159 -14.88 2.46 12.35
CA LEU A 159 -15.95 2.28 11.36
C LEU A 159 -17.29 2.12 12.10
N VAL A 160 -17.86 3.26 12.49
CA VAL A 160 -18.98 3.35 13.42
C VAL A 160 -20.27 2.85 12.79
N THR A 161 -20.51 3.23 11.55
CA THR A 161 -21.76 2.95 10.84
C THR A 161 -21.59 1.89 9.76
N GLY A 162 -22.70 1.31 9.30
CA GLY A 162 -22.69 0.43 8.12
C GLY A 162 -22.17 1.15 6.87
N SER A 163 -22.48 2.43 6.71
CA SER A 163 -21.96 3.26 5.61
C SER A 163 -20.45 3.45 5.68
N ASP A 164 -19.86 3.60 6.86
CA ASP A 164 -18.40 3.73 7.00
C ASP A 164 -17.70 2.45 6.55
N LYS A 165 -18.27 1.29 6.88
CA LYS A 165 -17.74 0.00 6.43
C LYS A 165 -17.78 -0.12 4.91
N GLU A 166 -18.89 0.25 4.27
CA GLU A 166 -18.99 0.22 2.81
C GLU A 166 -18.04 1.23 2.15
N ALA A 167 -17.90 2.44 2.70
CA ALA A 167 -16.94 3.42 2.25
C ALA A 167 -15.49 2.89 2.34
N PHE A 168 -15.14 2.24 3.45
CA PHE A 168 -13.83 1.65 3.62
C PHE A 168 -13.57 0.50 2.64
N LYS A 169 -14.58 -0.34 2.33
CA LYS A 169 -14.47 -1.36 1.28
C LYS A 169 -14.16 -0.75 -0.08
N ASP A 170 -14.83 0.35 -0.44
CA ASP A 170 -14.57 1.07 -1.69
C ASP A 170 -13.16 1.69 -1.72
N ILE A 171 -12.69 2.20 -0.59
CA ILE A 171 -11.30 2.67 -0.44
C ILE A 171 -10.31 1.53 -0.65
N CYS A 172 -10.53 0.36 -0.04
CA CYS A 172 -9.69 -0.82 -0.26
C CYS A 172 -9.64 -1.24 -1.73
N ARG A 173 -10.78 -1.22 -2.44
CA ARG A 173 -10.82 -1.51 -3.89
C ARG A 173 -10.04 -0.48 -4.70
N ASN A 174 -10.22 0.82 -4.40
CA ASN A 174 -9.51 1.90 -5.09
C ASN A 174 -8.00 1.81 -4.89
N LEU A 175 -7.56 1.72 -3.63
CA LEU A 175 -6.15 1.64 -3.27
C LEU A 175 -5.52 0.34 -3.80
N GLY A 176 -6.27 -0.77 -3.80
CA GLY A 176 -5.81 -2.04 -4.36
C GLY A 176 -5.49 -1.92 -5.85
N GLU A 177 -6.37 -1.27 -6.63
CA GLU A 177 -6.08 -1.00 -8.05
C GLU A 177 -4.83 -0.12 -8.23
N ILE A 178 -4.65 0.88 -7.38
CA ILE A 178 -3.50 1.78 -7.44
C ILE A 178 -2.19 1.04 -7.12
N VAL A 179 -2.17 0.26 -6.03
CA VAL A 179 -1.00 -0.53 -5.62
C VAL A 179 -0.62 -1.55 -6.68
N ILE A 180 -1.59 -2.27 -7.23
CA ILE A 180 -1.30 -3.30 -8.23
C ILE A 180 -0.87 -2.65 -9.54
N TRP A 181 -1.50 -1.54 -9.95
CA TRP A 181 -1.32 -0.98 -11.29
C TRP A 181 -1.03 0.50 -11.39
N ARG A 182 -1.98 1.35 -11.01
CA ARG A 182 -1.91 2.78 -11.41
C ARG A 182 -0.75 3.56 -10.80
N GLY A 183 -0.14 3.06 -9.73
CA GLY A 183 1.08 3.62 -9.18
C GLY A 183 2.34 3.30 -10.00
N ARG A 184 2.28 2.36 -10.94
CA ARG A 184 3.42 1.86 -11.72
C ARG A 184 3.28 2.07 -13.22
N TYR A 185 2.07 2.14 -13.74
CA TYR A 185 1.81 2.21 -15.18
C TYR A 185 0.76 3.29 -15.52
N PRO A 186 0.92 3.97 -16.67
CA PRO A 186 0.02 5.05 -17.09
C PRO A 186 -1.36 4.56 -17.58
N ALA A 187 -1.51 3.26 -17.87
CA ALA A 187 -2.74 2.64 -18.35
C ALA A 187 -3.13 1.47 -17.44
N PRO A 188 -4.42 1.10 -17.28
CA PRO A 188 -4.84 -0.07 -16.50
C PRO A 188 -4.59 -1.40 -17.24
N ILE A 189 -4.64 -2.54 -16.52
CA ILE A 189 -4.48 -3.90 -17.12
C ILE A 189 -5.49 -4.16 -18.23
N ARG A 190 -6.74 -3.76 -17.99
CA ARG A 190 -7.87 -4.06 -18.85
C ARG A 190 -8.59 -2.77 -19.15
N SER A 191 -8.90 -2.58 -20.43
CA SER A 191 -9.88 -1.59 -20.85
C SER A 191 -11.22 -2.00 -20.23
N PHE A 192 -11.76 -1.18 -19.34
CA PHE A 192 -13.12 -1.30 -18.81
C PHE A 192 -13.39 -2.45 -17.82
N THR A 193 -13.10 -2.17 -16.56
CA THR A 193 -14.15 -2.25 -15.54
C THR A 193 -14.04 -0.93 -14.80
N PRO A 194 -14.96 0.03 -14.97
CA PRO A 194 -14.96 1.20 -14.11
C PRO A 194 -14.93 0.69 -12.66
N LEU A 195 -14.09 1.28 -11.81
CA LEU A 195 -14.27 1.12 -10.38
C LEU A 195 -15.71 1.58 -10.09
N GLU A 196 -16.62 0.61 -9.94
CA GLU A 196 -17.99 0.89 -9.55
C GLU A 196 -17.95 1.25 -8.06
N TYR A 197 -17.86 2.55 -7.81
CA TYR A 197 -18.04 3.07 -6.46
C TYR A 197 -19.51 2.95 -6.08
N SER A 198 -19.78 2.77 -4.78
CA SER A 198 -21.13 2.89 -4.27
C SER A 198 -21.76 4.20 -4.75
N LYS A 199 -22.95 4.12 -5.35
CA LYS A 199 -23.72 5.29 -5.81
C LYS A 199 -24.04 6.27 -4.68
N MET A 200 -23.86 5.84 -3.42
CA MET A 200 -24.05 6.65 -2.24
C MET A 200 -22.87 7.58 -1.92
N LEU A 201 -21.70 7.38 -2.55
CA LEU A 201 -20.50 8.15 -2.26
C LEU A 201 -20.28 9.21 -3.35
N PRO A 202 -20.39 10.51 -3.04
CA PRO A 202 -20.03 11.57 -3.98
C PRO A 202 -18.61 11.35 -4.54
N SER A 203 -18.40 11.55 -5.84
CA SER A 203 -17.11 11.37 -6.52
C SER A 203 -15.97 12.21 -5.91
N LYS A 204 -16.29 13.28 -5.17
CA LYS A 204 -15.36 14.06 -4.35
C LYS A 204 -14.71 13.25 -3.21
N ILE A 205 -15.32 12.15 -2.78
CA ILE A 205 -14.83 11.25 -1.72
C ILE A 205 -13.51 10.57 -2.08
N LEU A 206 -13.26 10.36 -3.37
CA LEU A 206 -12.07 9.65 -3.84
C LEU A 206 -10.79 10.47 -3.73
N GLY A 207 -10.87 11.80 -3.68
CA GLY A 207 -9.71 12.67 -3.59
C GLY A 207 -9.37 13.02 -2.14
N HIS A 208 -10.31 13.63 -1.42
CA HIS A 208 -10.05 14.25 -0.11
C HIS A 208 -10.54 13.45 1.10
N TYR A 209 -11.64 12.71 0.98
CA TYR A 209 -12.31 12.11 2.14
C TYR A 209 -11.84 10.69 2.44
N MET A 210 -10.92 10.13 1.63
CA MET A 210 -10.34 8.80 1.89
C MET A 210 -9.72 8.72 3.28
N ARG A 211 -9.04 9.79 3.71
CA ARG A 211 -8.37 9.85 5.02
C ARG A 211 -9.34 9.80 6.19
N ASP A 212 -10.56 10.33 6.02
CA ASP A 212 -11.57 10.32 7.09
C ASP A 212 -11.97 8.89 7.52
N PHE A 213 -11.84 7.92 6.61
CA PHE A 213 -12.09 6.51 6.91
C PHE A 213 -10.79 5.71 7.09
N LEU A 214 -9.73 6.07 6.37
CA LEU A 214 -8.46 5.37 6.41
C LEU A 214 -7.67 5.65 7.69
N ASP A 215 -7.55 6.92 8.10
CA ASP A 215 -6.75 7.32 9.24
C ASP A 215 -7.26 6.67 10.56
N PRO A 216 -8.58 6.68 10.88
CA PRO A 216 -9.07 6.00 12.07
C PRO A 216 -8.77 4.50 12.10
N VAL A 217 -8.82 3.83 10.95
CA VAL A 217 -8.47 2.40 10.85
C VAL A 217 -6.98 2.22 11.10
N MET A 218 -6.11 3.00 10.45
CA MET A 218 -4.66 2.92 10.63
C MET A 218 -4.24 3.25 12.07
N ASP A 219 -4.89 4.22 12.71
CA ASP A 219 -4.68 4.57 14.12
C ASP A 219 -5.12 3.43 15.04
N THR A 220 -6.22 2.76 14.72
CA THR A 220 -6.66 1.57 15.48
C THR A 220 -5.68 0.41 15.33
N ILE A 221 -5.10 0.20 14.14
CA ILE A 221 -4.02 -0.77 13.93
C ILE A 221 -2.83 -0.42 14.82
N LYS A 222 -2.42 0.84 14.84
CA LYS A 222 -1.31 1.32 15.69
C LYS A 222 -1.56 1.05 17.18
N ILE A 223 -2.74 1.40 17.68
CA ILE A 223 -3.13 1.16 19.08
C ILE A 223 -3.04 -0.33 19.41
N PHE A 224 -3.51 -1.20 18.51
CA PHE A 224 -3.42 -2.66 18.69
C PHE A 224 -1.97 -3.15 18.92
N PHE A 225 -0.99 -2.56 18.25
CA PHE A 225 0.43 -2.90 18.44
C PHE A 225 1.05 -2.24 19.68
N GLN A 226 0.51 -1.13 20.16
CA GLN A 226 1.00 -0.43 21.37
C GLN A 226 0.52 -1.09 22.67
N ASP A 227 -0.77 -1.45 22.75
CA ASP A 227 -1.39 -1.95 23.99
C ASP A 227 -0.83 -3.31 24.45
N GLN A 228 -0.26 -4.10 23.53
CA GLN A 228 0.24 -5.44 23.82
C GLN A 228 1.70 -5.45 24.31
N GLY A 229 2.45 -4.36 24.14
CA GLY A 229 3.83 -4.23 24.63
C GLY A 229 3.92 -4.14 26.16
N HIS A 230 2.83 -3.75 26.83
CA HIS A 230 2.83 -3.51 28.28
C HIS A 230 2.42 -4.73 29.14
N ILE A 231 1.98 -5.84 28.54
CA ILE A 231 1.54 -7.02 29.28
C ILE A 231 2.74 -7.91 29.69
N ASN A 232 3.83 -7.88 28.93
CA ASN A 232 4.98 -8.78 29.15
C ASN A 232 6.06 -8.25 30.12
N ASP A 233 5.96 -7.01 30.61
CA ASP A 233 6.92 -6.43 31.56
C ASP A 233 6.53 -6.62 33.05
N LYS A 234 5.51 -7.45 33.35
CA LYS A 234 4.99 -7.66 34.72
C LYS A 234 5.04 -9.11 35.22
N THR A 235 5.81 -9.99 34.58
CA THR A 235 6.06 -11.37 35.03
C THR A 235 7.54 -11.66 35.05
#